data_AF-A0A527ZEC7-F1
#
_entry.id   AF-A0A527ZEC7-F1
#
_cell.length_a   1.000
_cell.length_b   1.000
_cell.length_c   1.000
_cell.angle_alpha   90.00
_cell.angle_beta   90.00
_cell.angle_gamma   90.00
#
_symmetry.space_group_name_H-M   'P 1'
#
loop_
_entity.id
_entity.type
_entity.pdbx_description
1 polymer ?
#
loop_
_entity_poly.entity_id
_entity_poly.type
_entity_poly.pdbx_seq_one_letter_code
_entity_poly.pdbx_strand_id
1 'polypeptide(L)'
;MQSIKDTYQRITDTIVEQLEAGTKPWIRPWRGSVRHSRIPRRATGEAYRGINVLMLCVSGQMFGYEENTWMTYRQAQDLGGQVRK
;
A
#
# COMPACT_ATOMS: atom_id res chain seq x y z
N MET A 1 6.08 -0.04 21.55
CA MET A 1 4.85 -0.79 21.19
C MET A 1 3.85 0.25 20.72
N GLN A 2 3.58 0.36 19.42
CA GLN A 2 2.62 1.34 18.90
C GLN A 2 1.22 0.97 19.38
N SER A 3 0.52 1.93 19.98
CA SER A 3 -0.86 1.74 20.45
C SER A 3 -1.81 1.57 19.27
N ILE A 4 -2.90 0.81 19.44
CA ILE A 4 -3.94 0.67 18.41
C ILE A 4 -4.48 2.06 18.02
N LYS A 5 -4.63 2.98 19.00
CA LYS A 5 -5.04 4.37 18.74
C LYS A 5 -4.06 5.11 17.83
N ASP A 6 -2.77 4.87 18.00
CA ASP A 6 -1.69 5.48 17.21
C ASP A 6 -1.75 5.02 15.74
N THR A 7 -2.13 3.76 15.50
CA THR A 7 -2.29 3.24 14.14
C THR A 7 -3.45 3.91 13.40
N TYR A 8 -4.60 4.08 14.06
CA TYR A 8 -5.75 4.76 13.47
C TYR A 8 -5.48 6.24 13.22
N GLN A 9 -4.80 6.91 14.16
CA GLN A 9 -4.42 8.31 14.00
C GLN A 9 -3.50 8.48 12.78
N ARG A 10 -2.44 7.68 12.68
CA ARG A 10 -1.50 7.71 11.55
C ARG A 10 -2.18 7.51 10.20
N ILE A 11 -3.13 6.57 10.11
CA ILE A 11 -3.91 6.35 8.89
C ILE A 11 -4.73 7.59 8.55
N THR A 12 -5.37 8.19 9.56
CA THR A 12 -6.20 9.38 9.39
C THR A 12 -5.35 10.57 8.93
N ASP A 13 -4.21 10.80 9.56
CA ASP A 13 -3.27 11.88 9.20
C ASP A 13 -2.79 11.72 7.76
N THR A 14 -2.43 10.50 7.35
CA THR A 14 -2.04 10.21 5.96
C THR A 14 -3.17 10.55 4.97
N ILE A 15 -4.43 10.27 5.32
CA ILE A 15 -5.58 10.60 4.47
C ILE A 15 -5.76 12.11 4.39
N VAL A 16 -5.66 12.81 5.52
CA VAL A 16 -5.78 14.27 5.58
C VAL A 16 -4.69 14.94 4.74
N GLU A 17 -3.43 14.53 4.87
CA GLU A 17 -2.32 15.05 4.07
C GLU A 17 -2.54 14.88 2.56
N GLN A 18 -3.04 13.72 2.12
CA GLN A 18 -3.36 13.51 0.71
C GLN A 18 -4.49 14.44 0.23
N LEU A 19 -5.49 14.68 1.08
CA LEU A 19 -6.59 15.60 0.78
C LEU A 19 -6.11 17.06 0.71
N GLU A 20 -5.25 17.48 1.63
CA GLU A 20 -4.62 18.81 1.64
C GLU A 20 -3.74 19.03 0.40
N ALA A 21 -3.07 17.97 -0.08
CA ALA A 21 -2.37 17.96 -1.37
C ALA A 21 -3.32 18.01 -2.60
N GLY A 22 -4.61 18.31 -2.39
CA GLY A 22 -5.62 18.45 -3.44
C GLY A 22 -6.02 17.12 -4.09
N THR A 23 -5.60 15.99 -3.53
CA THR A 23 -5.82 14.68 -4.09
C THR A 23 -6.86 13.92 -3.27
N LYS A 24 -7.97 13.50 -3.90
CA LYS A 24 -8.87 12.53 -3.27
C LYS A 24 -8.26 11.13 -3.37
N PRO A 25 -7.77 10.52 -2.28
CA PRO A 25 -7.01 9.28 -2.37
C PRO A 25 -7.88 8.11 -2.86
N TRP A 26 -9.19 8.10 -2.60
CA TRP A 26 -10.10 7.08 -3.13
C TRP A 26 -10.52 7.28 -4.60
N ILE A 27 -10.15 8.41 -5.25
CA ILE A 27 -10.47 8.71 -6.66
C ILE A 27 -9.20 8.68 -7.53
N ARG A 28 -8.01 8.49 -6.96
CA ARG A 28 -6.78 8.45 -7.77
C ARG A 28 -6.88 7.31 -8.79
N PRO A 29 -6.58 7.57 -10.08
CA PRO A 29 -6.39 6.51 -11.04
C PRO A 29 -5.08 5.83 -10.65
N TRP A 30 -5.17 4.85 -9.76
CA TRP A 30 -4.03 4.07 -9.30
C TRP A 30 -3.31 3.59 -10.56
N ARG A 31 -2.12 4.16 -10.81
CA ARG A 31 -1.32 3.91 -12.00
C ARG A 31 -0.86 2.46 -11.94
N GLY A 32 -1.71 1.53 -12.36
CA GLY A 32 -1.28 0.25 -12.88
C GLY A 32 -0.89 0.50 -14.33
N SER A 33 0.33 0.12 -14.73
CA SER A 33 0.58 -0.12 -16.16
C SER A 33 -0.48 -1.12 -16.64
N VAL A 34 -0.80 -1.13 -17.93
CA VAL A 34 -1.78 -2.07 -18.54
C VAL A 34 -1.47 -3.55 -18.19
N ARG A 35 -0.24 -3.84 -17.71
CA ARG A 35 0.22 -5.17 -17.26
C ARG A 35 0.03 -5.47 -15.77
N HIS A 36 -0.14 -4.48 -14.88
CA HIS A 36 -0.21 -4.72 -13.43
C HIS A 36 -1.61 -4.48 -12.86
N SER A 37 -1.99 -5.31 -11.89
CA SER A 37 -3.29 -5.22 -11.22
C SER A 37 -3.45 -3.85 -10.57
N ARG A 38 -4.56 -3.14 -10.82
CA ARG A 38 -4.86 -1.84 -10.20
C ARG A 38 -5.11 -1.93 -8.69
N ILE A 39 -5.38 -3.13 -8.19
CA ILE A 39 -5.67 -3.40 -6.79
C ILE A 39 -4.46 -4.11 -6.18
N PRO A 40 -3.93 -3.64 -5.04
CA PRO A 40 -2.87 -4.30 -4.32
C PRO A 40 -3.22 -5.76 -4.00
N ARG A 41 -2.26 -6.65 -4.19
CA ARG A 41 -2.40 -8.10 -3.91
C ARG A 41 -1.40 -8.56 -2.87
N ARG A 42 -1.79 -9.57 -2.12
CA ARG A 42 -0.92 -10.31 -1.21
C ARG A 42 0.06 -11.16 -2.02
N ALA A 43 1.13 -11.61 -1.38
CA ALA A 43 2.03 -12.64 -1.93
C ALA A 43 1.28 -13.90 -2.42
N THR A 44 0.13 -14.22 -1.80
CA THR A 44 -0.73 -15.36 -2.15
C THR A 44 -1.61 -15.10 -3.38
N GLY A 45 -1.58 -13.90 -3.96
CA GLY A 45 -2.40 -13.49 -5.11
C GLY A 45 -3.76 -12.90 -4.76
N GLU A 46 -4.21 -13.01 -3.50
CA GLU A 46 -5.47 -12.44 -3.04
C GLU A 46 -5.44 -10.90 -3.01
N ALA A 47 -6.53 -10.27 -3.44
CA ALA A 47 -6.66 -8.82 -3.39
C ALA A 47 -6.84 -8.31 -1.95
N TYR A 48 -6.17 -7.21 -1.62
CA TYR A 48 -6.44 -6.48 -0.39
C TYR A 48 -7.84 -5.83 -0.42
N ARG A 49 -8.38 -5.54 0.77
CA ARG A 49 -9.73 -4.99 0.94
C ARG A 49 -9.72 -3.82 1.92
N GLY A 50 -10.70 -2.93 1.78
CA GLY A 50 -10.91 -1.81 2.68
C GLY A 50 -9.75 -0.82 2.67
N ILE A 51 -9.41 -0.30 3.85
CA ILE A 51 -8.40 0.77 3.99
C ILE A 51 -7.00 0.37 3.53
N ASN A 52 -6.68 -0.92 3.57
CA ASN A 52 -5.38 -1.42 3.10
C ASN A 52 -5.18 -1.21 1.60
N VAL A 53 -6.25 -1.18 0.80
CA VAL A 53 -6.13 -0.85 -0.64
C VAL A 53 -5.61 0.57 -0.79
N LEU A 54 -6.21 1.51 -0.07
CA LEU A 54 -5.84 2.93 -0.13
C LEU A 54 -4.42 3.14 0.39
N MET A 55 -4.09 2.59 1.57
CA MET A 55 -2.77 2.76 2.17
C MET A 55 -1.64 2.17 1.31
N LEU A 56 -1.85 0.99 0.71
CA LEU A 56 -0.85 0.36 -0.15
C LEU A 56 -0.70 1.09 -1.48
N CYS A 57 -1.79 1.57 -2.08
CA CYS A 57 -1.67 2.35 -3.31
C CYS A 57 -1.00 3.71 -3.08
N VAL A 58 -1.32 4.41 -1.97
CA VAL A 58 -0.62 5.65 -1.59
C VAL A 58 0.87 5.36 -1.38
N SER A 59 1.21 4.28 -0.66
CA SER A 59 2.60 3.87 -0.46
C SER A 59 3.32 3.57 -1.78
N GLY A 60 2.70 2.80 -2.67
CA GLY A 60 3.25 2.49 -3.99
C GLY A 60 3.56 3.74 -4.79
N GLN A 61 2.67 4.73 -4.74
CA GLN A 61 2.89 6.00 -5.43
C GLN A 61 3.96 6.89 -4.77
N MET A 62 3.99 6.97 -3.44
CA MET A 62 4.96 7.77 -2.70
C MET A 62 6.40 7.27 -2.93
N PHE A 63 6.57 5.94 -2.98
CA PHE A 63 7.89 5.31 -3.14
C PHE A 63 8.20 4.91 -4.59
N GLY A 64 7.29 5.13 -5.54
CA GLY A 64 7.51 4.86 -6.96
C GLY A 64 7.56 3.37 -7.32
N TYR A 65 6.86 2.50 -6.58
CA TYR A 65 6.76 1.08 -6.90
C TYR A 65 5.80 0.83 -8.07
N GLU A 66 6.27 0.08 -9.07
CA GLU A 66 5.45 -0.30 -10.24
C GLU A 66 4.61 -1.56 -9.99
N GLU A 67 5.10 -2.46 -9.13
CA GLU A 67 4.40 -3.70 -8.77
C GLU A 67 3.42 -3.48 -7.62
N ASN A 68 2.22 -4.03 -7.77
CA ASN A 68 1.16 -3.96 -6.77
C ASN A 68 1.07 -5.22 -5.90
N THR A 69 2.13 -6.03 -5.85
CA THR A 69 2.23 -7.20 -4.98
C THR A 69 2.99 -6.85 -3.71
N TRP A 70 2.35 -7.05 -2.56
CA TRP A 70 2.89 -6.73 -1.26
C TRP A 70 3.07 -7.98 -0.41
N MET A 71 4.17 -8.03 0.32
CA MET A 71 4.51 -9.16 1.18
C MET A 71 5.22 -8.68 2.45
N THR A 72 5.12 -9.48 3.49
CA THR A 72 5.88 -9.25 4.74
C THR A 72 7.33 -9.71 4.58
N TYR A 73 8.21 -9.23 5.45
CA TYR A 73 9.61 -9.67 5.48
C TYR A 73 9.73 -11.19 5.62
N ARG A 74 8.94 -11.81 6.50
CA ARG A 74 8.93 -13.26 6.69
C ARG A 74 8.53 -13.99 5.41
N GLN A 75 7.47 -13.54 4.73
CA GLN A 75 7.06 -14.14 3.46
C GLN A 75 8.13 -14.02 2.37
N ALA A 76 8.85 -12.90 2.32
CA ALA A 76 9.97 -12.75 1.39
C ALA A 76 11.06 -13.80 1.68
N GLN A 77 11.43 -13.99 2.95
CA GLN A 77 12.40 -15.00 3.36
C GLN A 77 11.94 -16.43 3.07
N ASP A 78 10.67 -16.74 3.31
CA ASP A 78 10.08 -18.06 3.04
C ASP A 78 10.12 -18.40 1.53
N LEU A 79 10.10 -17.38 0.66
CA LEU A 79 10.27 -17.50 -0.79
C LEU A 79 11.73 -17.47 -1.25
N GLY A 80 12.70 -17.48 -0.32
CA GLY A 80 14.13 -17.37 -0.62
C GLY A 80 14.61 -15.97 -1.01
N GLY A 81 13.76 -14.95 -0.82
CA GLY A 81 14.04 -13.56 -1.13
C GLY A 81 14.59 -12.76 0.05
N GLN A 82 15.36 -11.72 -0.26
CA GLN A 82 15.90 -10.78 0.73
C GLN A 82 15.38 -9.37 0.45
N VAL A 83 14.77 -8.74 1.47
CA VAL A 83 14.42 -7.31 1.40
C VAL A 83 15.71 -6.51 1.40
N ARG A 84 15.85 -5.60 0.41
CA ARG A 84 17.02 -4.73 0.26
C ARG A 84 17.16 -3.82 1.49
N LYS A 85 18.41 -3.57 1.89
CA LYS A 85 18.75 -2.62 2.96
C LYS A 85 18.63 -1.19 2.47
#